data_AF-A0A0P9TYI4-F1
#
_entry.id   AF-A0A0P9TYI4-F1
#
_cell.length_a   1.000
_cell.length_b   1.000
_cell.length_c   1.000
_cell.angle_alpha   90.00
_cell.angle_beta   90.00
_cell.angle_gamma   90.00
#
_symmetry.space_group_name_H-M   'P 1'
#
loop_
_entity.id
_entity.type
_entity.pdbx_description
1 polymer ?
#
loop_
_entity_poly.entity_id
_entity_poly.type
_entity_poly.pdbx_seq_one_letter_code
_entity_poly.pdbx_strand_id
1 'polypeptide(L)'
;MLVRLRGEKWGGGWYMSDSDWVRVYGDKNLYTAGNIRGGTVTSEGRATVGEYLQLNGVATAGTACAANGMIGRTSTGRSLSCENQIWKVNGSSAPNCTAMTIPGYDANDVTTYACPVGYTKIGWDTTGSAMRFSSTPGLVVGQNDYATIFCCQL
;
A
#
# COMPACT_ATOMS: atom_id res chain seq x y z
N MET A 1 12.51 14.71 -44.21
CA MET A 1 12.70 13.36 -44.76
C MET A 1 11.47 12.54 -44.40
N LEU A 2 10.61 12.28 -45.37
CA LEU A 2 9.37 11.53 -45.19
C LEU A 2 9.67 10.04 -45.37
N VAL A 3 9.74 9.25 -44.29
CA VAL A 3 9.74 7.79 -44.43
C VAL A 3 8.31 7.36 -44.74
N ARG A 4 7.91 7.53 -46.00
CA ARG A 4 6.73 6.84 -46.55
C ARG A 4 7.18 5.42 -46.87
N LEU A 5 6.99 4.48 -45.93
CA LEU A 5 6.88 3.07 -46.32
C LEU A 5 5.51 2.88 -46.97
N ARG A 6 5.33 3.45 -48.17
CA ARG A 6 4.20 3.09 -49.04
C ARG A 6 4.64 1.91 -49.89
N GLY A 7 4.15 0.72 -49.57
CA GLY A 7 4.30 -0.45 -50.46
C GLY A 7 4.40 -1.80 -49.77
N GLU A 8 3.40 -2.17 -48.97
CA GLU A 8 3.27 -3.52 -48.42
C GLU A 8 1.99 -4.16 -48.98
N LYS A 9 2.00 -5.48 -49.25
CA LYS A 9 0.88 -6.27 -49.83
C LYS A 9 -0.49 -5.99 -49.17
N TRP A 10 -0.49 -5.57 -47.91
CA TRP A 10 -1.69 -5.38 -47.08
C TRP A 10 -2.07 -3.91 -46.82
N GLY A 11 -1.45 -2.98 -47.56
CA GLY A 11 -1.72 -1.55 -47.44
C GLY A 11 -1.41 -0.98 -46.05
N GLY A 12 -0.41 -1.55 -45.36
CA GLY A 12 0.08 -1.06 -44.07
C GLY A 12 1.24 -0.08 -44.23
N GLY A 13 1.78 0.39 -43.09
CA GLY A 13 2.95 1.25 -43.02
C GLY A 13 2.87 2.26 -41.88
N TRP A 14 3.92 3.05 -41.72
CA TRP A 14 3.98 4.17 -40.80
C TRP A 14 3.96 5.48 -41.58
N TYR A 15 3.30 6.51 -41.04
CA TYR A 15 3.24 7.83 -41.67
C TYR A 15 3.15 8.95 -40.61
N MET A 16 3.42 10.18 -41.04
CA MET A 16 3.24 11.39 -40.24
C MET A 16 2.36 12.36 -41.02
N SER A 17 1.36 12.94 -40.37
CA SER A 17 0.52 14.04 -40.89
C SER A 17 0.86 15.40 -40.26
N ASP A 18 1.69 15.39 -39.21
CA ASP A 18 2.16 16.53 -38.43
C ASP A 18 3.58 16.24 -37.92
N SER A 19 4.18 17.19 -37.21
CA SER A 19 5.54 17.08 -36.68
C SER A 19 5.67 16.20 -35.43
N ASP A 20 4.56 15.86 -34.78
CA ASP A 20 4.56 15.40 -33.39
C ASP A 20 4.35 13.88 -33.32
N TRP A 21 3.64 13.31 -34.28
CA TRP A 21 3.14 11.94 -34.20
C TRP A 21 3.48 11.09 -35.43
N VAL A 22 4.04 9.92 -35.17
CA VAL A 22 4.10 8.81 -36.12
C VAL A 22 2.87 7.91 -35.89
N ARG A 23 2.19 7.54 -36.97
CA ARG A 23 0.94 6.77 -36.96
C ARG A 23 1.04 5.52 -37.82
N VAL A 24 0.22 4.52 -37.51
CA VAL A 24 0.02 3.34 -38.36
C VAL A 24 -1.04 3.67 -39.41
N TYR A 25 -0.74 3.43 -40.70
CA TYR A 25 -1.64 3.77 -41.79
C TYR A 25 -2.97 3.01 -41.71
N GLY A 26 -4.08 3.74 -41.76
CA GLY A 26 -5.44 3.20 -41.65
C GLY A 26 -5.77 2.62 -40.27
N ASP A 27 -5.14 3.13 -39.21
CA ASP A 27 -5.38 2.76 -37.81
C ASP A 27 -5.28 1.25 -37.54
N LYS A 28 -4.37 0.60 -38.27
CA LYS A 28 -4.07 -0.83 -38.07
C LYS A 28 -3.31 -1.04 -36.76
N ASN A 29 -3.32 -2.28 -36.28
CA ASN A 29 -2.64 -2.69 -35.05
C ASN A 29 -1.11 -2.78 -35.22
N LEU A 30 -0.38 -2.63 -34.12
CA LEU A 30 1.05 -2.92 -34.01
C LEU A 30 1.26 -4.28 -33.33
N TYR A 31 1.93 -5.22 -34.02
CA TYR A 31 2.33 -6.51 -33.45
C TYR A 31 3.85 -6.68 -33.56
N THR A 32 4.50 -7.03 -32.46
CA THR A 32 5.93 -7.29 -32.40
C THR A 32 6.24 -8.32 -31.32
N ALA A 33 7.22 -9.19 -31.59
CA ALA A 33 7.76 -10.09 -30.56
C ALA A 33 8.80 -9.39 -29.67
N GLY A 34 9.26 -8.20 -30.07
CA GLY A 34 10.25 -7.42 -29.33
C GLY A 34 9.63 -6.46 -28.31
N ASN A 35 10.50 -5.67 -27.66
CA ASN A 35 10.11 -4.69 -26.67
C ASN A 35 9.68 -3.36 -27.31
N ILE A 36 8.64 -2.73 -26.76
CA ILE A 36 8.32 -1.32 -27.01
C ILE A 36 8.82 -0.51 -25.81
N ARG A 37 9.67 0.49 -26.05
CA ARG A 37 10.19 1.42 -25.02
C ARG A 37 9.83 2.84 -25.39
N GLY A 38 9.29 3.59 -24.43
CA GLY A 38 8.96 5.01 -24.56
C GLY A 38 9.00 5.68 -23.19
N GLY A 39 9.03 7.01 -23.15
CA GLY A 39 8.93 7.77 -21.89
C GLY A 39 7.60 7.52 -21.19
N THR A 40 6.51 7.55 -21.96
CA THR A 40 5.15 7.22 -21.52
C THR A 40 4.45 6.36 -22.56
N VAL A 41 3.60 5.44 -22.10
CA VAL A 41 2.69 4.67 -22.95
C VAL A 41 1.27 4.90 -22.43
N THR A 42 0.43 5.51 -23.26
CA THR A 42 -0.95 5.85 -22.91
C THR A 42 -1.91 5.03 -23.75
N SER A 43 -2.98 4.55 -23.13
CA SER A 43 -4.07 3.83 -23.78
C SER A 43 -5.37 4.59 -23.56
N GLU A 44 -6.13 4.85 -24.64
CA GLU A 44 -7.47 5.43 -24.54
C GLU A 44 -8.52 4.40 -24.08
N GLY A 45 -8.18 3.11 -24.11
CA GLY A 45 -8.97 2.00 -23.60
C GLY A 45 -8.24 1.21 -22.50
N ARG A 46 -8.60 -0.08 -22.36
CA ARG A 46 -7.92 -0.98 -21.40
C ARG A 46 -6.55 -1.42 -21.92
N ALA A 47 -5.55 -1.39 -21.04
CA ALA A 47 -4.29 -2.09 -21.26
C ALA A 47 -4.43 -3.56 -20.80
N THR A 48 -4.17 -4.51 -21.70
CA THR A 48 -4.16 -5.95 -21.41
C THR A 48 -2.73 -6.48 -21.47
N VAL A 49 -2.27 -7.10 -20.38
CA VAL A 49 -0.96 -7.78 -20.31
C VAL A 49 -1.17 -9.28 -20.17
N GLY A 50 -0.36 -10.08 -20.87
CA GLY A 50 -0.52 -11.54 -20.90
C GLY A 50 0.02 -12.26 -19.66
N GLU A 51 1.00 -11.67 -18.97
CA GLU A 51 1.70 -12.29 -17.85
C GLU A 51 1.63 -11.40 -16.60
N TYR A 52 2.58 -10.46 -16.44
CA TYR A 52 2.65 -9.58 -15.27
C TYR A 52 2.93 -8.12 -15.66
N LEU A 53 2.41 -7.18 -14.87
CA LEU A 53 2.79 -5.77 -14.94
C LEU A 53 3.88 -5.49 -13.91
N GLN A 54 5.13 -5.38 -14.38
CA GLN A 54 6.26 -5.03 -13.52
C GLN A 54 6.41 -3.52 -13.40
N LEU A 55 6.36 -3.02 -12.17
CA LEU A 55 6.65 -1.63 -11.83
C LEU A 55 8.08 -1.55 -11.29
N ASN A 56 8.98 -0.91 -12.04
CA ASN A 56 10.37 -0.75 -11.61
C ASN A 56 10.54 0.39 -10.61
N GLY A 57 9.64 1.37 -10.63
CA GLY A 57 9.62 2.46 -9.66
C GLY A 57 9.23 1.95 -8.27
N VAL A 58 9.94 2.44 -7.25
CA VAL A 58 9.65 2.19 -5.84
C VAL A 58 9.11 3.47 -5.21
N ALA A 59 8.08 3.32 -4.39
CA ALA A 59 7.53 4.39 -3.57
C ALA A 59 7.49 3.99 -2.08
N THR A 60 7.47 4.99 -1.21
CA THR A 60 7.42 4.81 0.24
C THR A 60 6.04 5.18 0.75
N ALA A 61 5.43 4.31 1.54
CA ALA A 61 4.14 4.58 2.17
C ALA A 61 4.18 5.86 3.01
N GLY A 62 3.09 6.62 2.99
CA GLY A 62 2.98 7.90 3.71
C GLY A 62 3.65 9.09 3.00
N THR A 63 4.37 8.88 1.91
CA THR A 63 4.96 9.97 1.11
C THR A 63 4.01 10.46 0.02
N ALA A 64 4.27 11.67 -0.49
CA ALA A 64 3.46 12.26 -1.54
C ALA A 64 3.55 11.48 -2.87
N CYS A 65 2.45 11.46 -3.59
CA CYS A 65 2.36 10.91 -4.95
C CYS A 65 1.77 11.95 -5.92
N ALA A 66 2.15 11.83 -7.19
CA ALA A 66 1.85 12.84 -8.20
C ALA A 66 0.35 12.98 -8.52
N ALA A 67 -0.37 11.86 -8.58
CA ALA A 67 -1.78 11.82 -8.94
C ALA A 67 -2.51 10.66 -8.25
N ASN A 68 -3.72 10.93 -7.76
CA ASN A 68 -4.64 9.91 -7.24
C ASN A 68 -4.89 8.78 -8.25
N GLY A 69 -4.99 7.55 -7.75
CA GLY A 69 -5.28 6.36 -8.56
C GLY A 69 -4.03 5.70 -9.18
N MET A 70 -2.84 6.27 -9.02
CA MET A 70 -1.60 5.59 -9.40
C MET A 70 -1.41 4.31 -8.58
N ILE A 71 -0.94 3.25 -9.24
CA ILE A 71 -0.54 1.99 -8.61
C ILE A 71 0.99 1.92 -8.57
N GLY A 72 1.53 1.53 -7.42
CA GLY A 72 2.97 1.47 -7.17
C GLY A 72 3.37 0.25 -6.35
N ARG A 73 4.64 0.19 -5.97
CA ARG A 73 5.14 -0.82 -5.02
C ARG A 73 6.16 -0.26 -4.05
N THR A 74 6.28 -0.90 -2.89
CA THR A 74 7.42 -0.72 -1.98
C THR A 74 8.67 -1.43 -2.52
N SER A 75 9.82 -1.20 -1.88
CA SER A 75 11.07 -1.91 -2.18
C SER A 75 10.92 -3.43 -2.02
N THR A 76 10.17 -3.86 -1.01
CA THR A 76 9.84 -5.28 -0.75
C THR A 76 8.75 -5.86 -1.66
N GLY A 77 8.14 -5.05 -2.54
CA GLY A 77 7.15 -5.52 -3.50
C GLY A 77 5.70 -5.49 -3.03
N ARG A 78 5.40 -4.87 -1.88
CA ARG A 78 4.01 -4.64 -1.46
C ARG A 78 3.36 -3.62 -2.37
N SER A 79 2.11 -3.86 -2.75
CA SER A 79 1.37 -2.94 -3.63
C SER A 79 0.99 -1.66 -2.88
N LEU A 80 1.08 -0.54 -3.60
CA LEU A 80 0.69 0.78 -3.14
C LEU A 80 -0.40 1.33 -4.05
N SER A 81 -1.34 2.08 -3.48
CA SER A 81 -2.28 2.95 -4.19
C SER A 81 -2.05 4.39 -3.76
N CYS A 82 -2.01 5.32 -4.70
CA CYS A 82 -2.02 6.74 -4.40
C CYS A 82 -3.45 7.18 -4.08
N GLU A 83 -3.69 7.59 -2.83
CA GLU A 83 -4.98 8.05 -2.35
C GLU A 83 -4.80 9.38 -1.61
N ASN A 84 -5.58 10.39 -1.98
CA ASN A 84 -5.45 11.76 -1.47
C ASN A 84 -4.00 12.30 -1.57
N GLN A 85 -3.34 12.05 -2.70
CA GLN A 85 -1.96 12.42 -2.99
C GLN A 85 -0.92 11.82 -2.04
N ILE A 86 -1.27 10.75 -1.32
CA ILE A 86 -0.35 10.00 -0.45
C ILE A 86 -0.32 8.52 -0.84
N TRP A 87 0.88 7.93 -0.88
CA TRP A 87 1.04 6.49 -1.09
C TRP A 87 0.51 5.71 0.11
N LYS A 88 -0.53 4.90 -0.11
CA LYS A 88 -1.10 3.97 0.86
C LYS A 88 -0.74 2.55 0.51
N VAL A 89 -0.45 1.72 1.51
CA VAL A 89 -0.21 0.30 1.29
C VAL A 89 -1.54 -0.42 1.14
N ASN A 90 -1.73 -1.09 0.00
CA ASN A 90 -2.88 -1.97 -0.19
C ASN A 90 -2.67 -3.21 0.67
N GLY A 91 -3.65 -3.51 1.53
CA GLY A 91 -3.54 -4.66 2.42
C GLY A 91 -2.45 -4.52 3.48
N SER A 92 -2.27 -3.32 4.07
CA SER A 92 -1.77 -3.30 5.43
C SER A 92 -2.81 -3.96 6.31
N SER A 93 -2.54 -5.22 6.65
CA SER A 93 -3.25 -5.95 7.68
C SER A 93 -3.34 -5.05 8.91
N ALA A 94 -4.52 -5.03 9.54
CA ALA A 94 -4.60 -4.51 10.90
C ALA A 94 -3.46 -5.16 11.72
N PRO A 95 -2.77 -4.39 12.57
CA PRO A 95 -1.72 -4.98 13.39
C PRO A 95 -2.29 -6.17 14.15
N ASN A 96 -1.51 -7.25 14.28
CA ASN A 96 -1.97 -8.40 15.04
C ASN A 96 -2.12 -7.96 16.50
N CYS A 97 -3.35 -7.86 16.97
CA CYS A 97 -3.67 -7.41 18.31
C CYS A 97 -4.20 -8.57 19.14
N THR A 98 -3.75 -8.64 20.39
CA THR A 98 -4.21 -9.61 21.38
C THR A 98 -4.65 -8.87 22.64
N ALA A 99 -5.81 -9.25 23.16
CA ALA A 99 -6.25 -8.86 24.49
C ALA A 99 -5.72 -9.91 25.48
N MET A 100 -5.12 -9.46 26.57
CA MET A 100 -4.63 -10.34 27.63
C MET A 100 -5.24 -9.93 28.96
N THR A 101 -5.78 -10.90 29.67
CA THR A 101 -6.30 -10.71 31.03
C THR A 101 -5.15 -10.84 32.01
N ILE A 102 -4.98 -9.82 32.85
CA ILE A 102 -4.08 -9.87 33.99
C ILE A 102 -4.68 -10.83 35.02
N PRO A 103 -3.94 -11.84 35.49
CA PRO A 103 -4.41 -12.73 36.55
C PRO A 103 -4.78 -11.94 37.81
N GLY A 104 -5.84 -12.33 38.52
CA GLY A 104 -6.13 -11.75 39.84
C GLY A 104 -4.95 -11.94 40.79
N TYR A 105 -4.65 -10.94 41.63
CA TYR A 105 -3.49 -10.87 42.52
C TYR A 105 -2.09 -10.68 41.87
N ASP A 106 -1.99 -10.22 40.62
CA ASP A 106 -0.68 -9.82 40.06
C ASP A 106 -0.11 -8.60 40.80
N ALA A 107 1.22 -8.58 41.02
CA ALA A 107 1.91 -7.45 41.63
C ALA A 107 2.02 -6.25 40.68
N ASN A 108 1.90 -6.48 39.37
CA ASN A 108 1.92 -5.46 38.34
C ASN A 108 0.49 -4.98 38.04
N ASP A 109 0.35 -3.67 37.99
CA ASP A 109 -0.88 -2.99 37.60
C ASP A 109 -1.03 -3.04 36.07
N VAL A 110 -2.24 -2.85 35.57
CA VAL A 110 -2.56 -2.63 34.16
C VAL A 110 -1.68 -1.54 33.49
N THR A 111 -1.19 -0.59 34.27
CA THR A 111 -0.23 0.44 33.83
C THR A 111 1.17 -0.12 33.58
N THR A 112 1.67 -1.02 34.42
CA THR A 112 3.05 -1.55 34.37
C THR A 112 3.18 -2.93 33.72
N TYR A 113 2.09 -3.68 33.55
CA TYR A 113 2.10 -5.02 32.97
C TYR A 113 2.59 -5.00 31.51
N ALA A 114 3.62 -5.76 31.17
CA ALA A 114 4.23 -5.72 29.84
C ALA A 114 3.49 -6.59 28.80
N CYS A 115 3.51 -6.15 27.54
CA CYS A 115 3.11 -7.01 26.43
C CYS A 115 4.19 -8.07 26.14
N PRO A 116 3.84 -9.19 25.48
CA PRO A 116 4.81 -10.12 24.92
C PRO A 116 5.85 -9.42 24.06
N VAL A 117 7.04 -10.00 23.98
CA VAL A 117 8.12 -9.50 23.12
C VAL A 117 7.60 -9.36 21.68
N GLY A 118 7.82 -8.20 21.08
CA GLY A 118 7.33 -7.87 19.74
C GLY A 118 5.93 -7.24 19.70
N TYR A 119 5.26 -7.09 20.84
CA TYR A 119 3.98 -6.39 20.95
C TYR A 119 4.14 -5.10 21.75
N THR A 120 3.41 -4.06 21.35
CA THR A 120 3.33 -2.76 22.02
C THR A 120 2.00 -2.61 22.73
N LYS A 121 1.99 -2.12 23.97
CA LYS A 121 0.75 -1.82 24.70
C LYS A 121 0.10 -0.59 24.08
N ILE A 122 -1.11 -0.73 23.57
CA ILE A 122 -1.87 0.36 22.95
C ILE A 122 -2.99 0.90 23.85
N GLY A 123 -3.35 0.15 24.89
CA GLY A 123 -4.40 0.55 25.82
C GLY A 123 -4.70 -0.54 26.85
N TRP A 124 -5.66 -0.24 27.70
CA TRP A 124 -6.13 -1.14 28.74
C TRP A 124 -7.55 -0.80 29.20
N ASP A 125 -8.21 -1.77 29.84
CA ASP A 125 -9.56 -1.65 30.38
C ASP A 125 -9.66 -2.34 31.76
N THR A 126 -10.29 -1.66 32.71
CA THR A 126 -10.57 -2.15 34.09
C THR A 126 -12.07 -2.26 34.37
N THR A 127 -12.91 -2.26 33.34
CA THR A 127 -14.37 -2.33 33.47
C THR A 127 -14.77 -3.60 34.24
N GLY A 128 -15.43 -3.42 35.39
CA GLY A 128 -15.91 -4.50 36.25
C GLY A 128 -15.21 -4.64 37.62
N SER A 129 -14.21 -3.81 37.92
CA SER A 129 -13.34 -4.00 39.11
C SER A 129 -13.39 -2.79 40.10
N ALA A 130 -13.37 -3.01 41.43
CA ALA A 130 -13.50 -1.97 42.46
C ALA A 130 -12.23 -1.11 42.68
N MET A 131 -12.35 0.16 43.11
CA MET A 131 -11.26 1.16 43.07
C MET A 131 -9.99 0.80 43.88
N ARG A 132 -8.80 0.94 43.27
CA ARG A 132 -7.48 0.93 43.96
C ARG A 132 -6.58 2.06 43.42
N PHE A 133 -5.62 2.50 44.24
CA PHE A 133 -4.62 3.48 43.79
C PHE A 133 -3.53 2.77 42.99
N SER A 134 -3.20 3.29 41.81
CA SER A 134 -2.09 2.78 41.01
C SER A 134 -0.77 2.95 41.76
N SER A 135 0.22 2.10 41.45
CA SER A 135 1.62 2.31 41.86
C SER A 135 2.24 3.56 41.24
N THR A 136 1.59 4.15 40.22
CA THR A 136 1.97 5.42 39.63
C THR A 136 1.28 6.58 40.38
N PRO A 137 2.05 7.54 40.95
CA PRO A 137 1.47 8.66 41.68
C PRO A 137 0.44 9.46 40.86
N GLY A 138 -0.74 9.68 41.43
CA GLY A 138 -1.80 10.49 40.82
C GLY A 138 -2.75 9.75 39.87
N LEU A 139 -2.58 8.44 39.68
CA LEU A 139 -3.51 7.62 38.88
C LEU A 139 -4.44 6.80 39.80
N VAL A 140 -5.74 7.05 39.69
CA VAL A 140 -6.80 6.21 40.26
C VAL A 140 -7.23 5.21 39.20
N VAL A 141 -7.09 3.92 39.48
CA VAL A 141 -7.40 2.82 38.55
C VAL A 141 -8.44 1.90 39.22
N GLY A 142 -9.28 1.22 38.45
CA GLY A 142 -10.12 0.15 39.01
C GLY A 142 -9.28 -0.96 39.65
N GLN A 143 -9.89 -1.99 40.24
CA GLN A 143 -9.13 -3.13 40.75
C GLN A 143 -8.43 -3.77 39.55
N ASN A 144 -7.13 -4.01 39.64
CA ASN A 144 -6.39 -4.63 38.54
C ASN A 144 -6.67 -6.14 38.42
N ASP A 145 -7.42 -6.68 39.39
CA ASP A 145 -7.92 -8.04 39.34
C ASP A 145 -8.76 -8.20 38.06
N TYR A 146 -8.26 -9.05 37.15
CA TYR A 146 -8.88 -9.34 35.85
C TYR A 146 -8.93 -8.17 34.85
N ALA A 147 -8.07 -7.15 35.00
CA ALA A 147 -7.95 -6.09 34.02
C ALA A 147 -7.47 -6.64 32.65
N THR A 148 -7.86 -6.00 31.57
CA THR A 148 -7.46 -6.39 30.21
C THR A 148 -6.49 -5.38 29.63
N ILE A 149 -5.36 -5.86 29.10
CA ILE A 149 -4.44 -5.03 28.31
C ILE A 149 -4.54 -5.39 26.83
N PHE A 150 -4.46 -4.36 25.99
CA PHE A 150 -4.48 -4.50 24.54
C PHE A 150 -3.07 -4.31 24.00
N CYS A 151 -2.56 -5.36 23.38
CA CYS A 151 -1.20 -5.42 22.85
C CYS A 151 -1.26 -5.66 21.35
N CYS A 152 -0.51 -4.89 20.56
CA CYS A 152 -0.48 -5.04 19.10
C CYS A 152 0.95 -5.13 18.58
N GLN A 153 1.17 -6.00 17.60
CA GLN A 153 2.40 -6.08 16.82
C GLN A 153 2.29 -5.07 15.67
N LEU A 154 2.99 -3.93 15.83
CA LEU A 154 3.01 -2.80 14.89
C LEU A 154 4.13 -2.95 13.84
#